data_AF-A0AAW6HWT5-F1
#
_entry.id   AF-A0AAW6HWT5-F1
#
_cell.length_a   1.000
_cell.length_b   1.000
_cell.length_c   1.000
_cell.angle_alpha   90.00
_cell.angle_beta   90.00
_cell.angle_gamma   90.00
#
_symmetry.space_group_name_H-M   'P 1'
#
loop_
_entity.id
_entity.type
_entity.pdbx_description
1 polymer ?
#
loop_
_entity_poly.entity_id
_entity_poly.type
_entity_poly.pdbx_seq_one_letter_code
_entity_poly.pdbx_strand_id
1 'polypeptide(L)'
;MSYLVLARKWRPKRFAELVGQEHVVRALSNALESGRLHHAFLFTGTRGVGKTTIARIFAKSLNCEQGTSADPCGRCTACLDIDVGRYIDLLEIDAASNTGVDDVREMIENAQYMPSRGKFKVYLIDEVHMLSKAAFNALLKTLEEPPPHVKFLLATTDPQKLPVTVLSRCLQFNLKRLDEEQIQRQIAKILTAEQITADDAAIIELSKAADGSLRDGLSLLDQAIAYAGGTLREGAVRDMLGTVDRTQVEVMLAALIAGDGDRLLRVIATLAEFSPDWGGVLEALAEALHRIQVQQLVPSVVFAGDGLNVALLAEQTQPEVVQLWYQMAINGRHDLHLAPSPRVGFEMAVLRMLAFRPVPVVAPCMVSTDGQGQSVNAPLMASVGRDAHGANGYTMSQSRSDLQSALPPTSIAVPPMGKSSLLRSTAVAPRQLENVSVWAEQYVLSSSEGAMEGVPLTTEVNKVGVGSLDGKITDVGQWLALVERIELSGPSKQLAAHAAFVSHENNVLSLALAPEFEYLQSTRSVADLTQGLTRLLGQAPK
;
A
#
# COMPACT_ATOMS: atom_id res chain seq x y z
N MET A 1 -38.31 -5.33 16.90
CA MET A 1 -37.78 -5.88 15.64
C MET A 1 -36.29 -5.59 15.61
N SER A 2 -35.42 -6.57 15.36
CA SER A 2 -33.97 -6.34 15.31
C SER A 2 -33.66 -5.35 14.20
N TYR A 3 -33.11 -4.18 14.54
CA TYR A 3 -32.64 -3.20 13.56
C TYR A 3 -31.57 -3.88 12.67
N LEU A 4 -31.90 -4.04 11.39
CA LEU A 4 -30.99 -4.59 10.39
C LEU A 4 -30.23 -3.41 9.77
N VAL A 5 -28.91 -3.42 9.92
CA VAL A 5 -27.98 -2.49 9.26
C VAL A 5 -28.30 -2.39 7.77
N LEU A 6 -28.32 -1.18 7.21
CA LEU A 6 -28.66 -0.90 5.80
C LEU A 6 -27.78 -1.73 4.85
N ALA A 7 -26.49 -1.88 5.16
CA ALA A 7 -25.57 -2.71 4.39
C ALA A 7 -26.02 -4.19 4.25
N ARG A 8 -26.83 -4.71 5.19
CA ARG A 8 -27.42 -6.05 5.11
C ARG A 8 -28.83 -6.03 4.50
N LYS A 9 -29.65 -5.02 4.84
CA LYS A 9 -31.02 -4.86 4.32
C LYS A 9 -31.04 -4.65 2.80
N TRP A 10 -30.13 -3.82 2.31
CA TRP A 10 -30.00 -3.43 0.90
C TRP A 10 -28.99 -4.25 0.11
N ARG A 11 -28.54 -5.40 0.65
CA ARG A 11 -27.67 -6.30 -0.10
C ARG A 11 -28.41 -6.77 -1.37
N PRO A 12 -27.84 -6.55 -2.57
CA PRO A 12 -28.45 -6.96 -3.84
C PRO A 12 -28.80 -8.46 -3.86
N LYS A 13 -29.99 -8.77 -4.39
CA LYS A 13 -30.50 -10.15 -4.49
C LYS A 13 -30.51 -10.69 -5.92
N ARG A 14 -30.35 -9.81 -6.90
CA ARG A 14 -30.36 -10.09 -8.35
C ARG A 14 -29.20 -9.39 -9.03
N PHE A 15 -28.75 -9.91 -10.18
CA PHE A 15 -27.67 -9.26 -10.93
C PHE A 15 -28.03 -7.85 -11.39
N ALA A 16 -29.31 -7.59 -11.68
CA ALA A 16 -29.81 -6.27 -12.09
C ALA A 16 -29.73 -5.18 -11.00
N GLU A 17 -29.56 -5.58 -9.73
CA GLU A 17 -29.45 -4.66 -8.59
C GLU A 17 -27.99 -4.32 -8.25
N LEU A 18 -27.03 -4.99 -8.89
CA LEU A 18 -25.61 -4.71 -8.70
C LEU A 18 -25.24 -3.41 -9.42
N VAL A 19 -24.43 -2.59 -8.77
CA VAL A 19 -23.97 -1.30 -9.29
C VAL A 19 -22.55 -1.46 -9.84
N GLY A 20 -22.28 -0.93 -11.04
CA GLY A 20 -20.92 -0.72 -11.58
C GLY A 20 -20.11 -1.97 -11.95
N GLN A 21 -20.75 -3.16 -12.01
CA GLN A 21 -20.07 -4.43 -12.33
C GLN A 21 -20.65 -5.09 -13.59
N GLU A 22 -21.00 -4.29 -14.60
CA GLU A 22 -21.70 -4.75 -15.80
C GLU A 22 -20.90 -5.82 -16.57
N HIS A 23 -19.56 -5.72 -16.59
CA HIS A 23 -18.70 -6.70 -17.27
C HIS A 23 -18.75 -8.08 -16.62
N VAL A 24 -18.73 -8.14 -15.27
CA VAL A 24 -18.82 -9.40 -14.52
C VAL A 24 -20.21 -9.99 -14.67
N VAL A 25 -21.25 -9.16 -14.49
CA VAL A 25 -22.65 -9.59 -14.61
C VAL A 25 -22.92 -10.18 -15.99
N ARG A 26 -22.47 -9.53 -17.06
CA ARG A 26 -22.67 -10.02 -18.43
C ARG A 26 -21.96 -11.35 -18.66
N ALA A 27 -20.73 -11.50 -18.18
CA ALA A 27 -19.98 -12.75 -18.33
C ALA A 27 -20.63 -13.92 -17.56
N LEU A 28 -21.08 -13.68 -16.33
CA LEU A 28 -21.79 -14.69 -15.52
C LEU A 28 -23.15 -15.05 -16.13
N SER A 29 -23.89 -14.07 -16.65
CA SER A 29 -25.18 -14.29 -17.31
C SER A 29 -25.02 -15.18 -18.55
N ASN A 30 -24.03 -14.88 -19.39
CA ASN A 30 -23.71 -15.69 -20.56
C ASN A 30 -23.26 -17.12 -20.18
N ALA A 31 -22.52 -17.28 -19.08
CA ALA A 31 -22.10 -18.60 -18.60
C ALA A 31 -23.29 -19.45 -18.13
N LEU A 32 -24.28 -18.83 -17.48
CA LEU A 32 -25.53 -19.48 -17.07
C LEU A 32 -26.38 -19.88 -18.28
N GLU A 33 -26.56 -18.98 -19.24
CA GLU A 33 -27.40 -19.22 -20.43
C GLU A 33 -26.80 -20.25 -21.39
N SER A 34 -25.47 -20.24 -21.55
CA SER A 34 -24.77 -21.20 -22.41
C SER A 34 -24.61 -22.59 -21.78
N GLY A 35 -24.88 -22.74 -20.48
CA GLY A 35 -24.65 -23.96 -19.72
C GLY A 35 -23.16 -24.33 -19.54
N ARG A 36 -22.23 -23.47 -20.00
CA ARG A 36 -20.77 -23.70 -19.89
C ARG A 36 -20.25 -23.21 -18.56
N LEU A 37 -20.61 -23.91 -17.50
CA LEU A 37 -20.24 -23.56 -16.12
C LEU A 37 -18.86 -24.09 -15.75
N HIS A 38 -17.90 -23.19 -15.54
CA HIS A 38 -16.60 -23.53 -14.96
C HIS A 38 -16.78 -24.19 -13.58
N HIS A 39 -15.80 -24.97 -13.15
CA HIS A 39 -15.84 -25.64 -11.84
C HIS A 39 -15.42 -24.69 -10.70
N ALA A 40 -14.52 -23.74 -10.98
CA ALA A 40 -14.04 -22.76 -10.02
C ALA A 40 -14.08 -21.34 -10.59
N PHE A 41 -14.60 -20.40 -9.80
CA PHE A 41 -14.67 -18.97 -10.09
C PHE A 41 -13.94 -18.20 -8.99
N LEU A 42 -13.09 -17.24 -9.38
CA LEU A 42 -12.35 -16.38 -8.45
C LEU A 42 -12.79 -14.93 -8.63
N PHE A 43 -13.43 -14.37 -7.61
CA PHE A 43 -13.81 -12.96 -7.53
C PHE A 43 -12.71 -12.18 -6.80
N THR A 44 -12.09 -11.23 -7.49
CA THR A 44 -11.04 -10.37 -6.95
C THR A 44 -11.52 -8.93 -6.89
N GLY A 45 -10.98 -8.13 -5.98
CA GLY A 45 -11.33 -6.71 -5.86
C GLY A 45 -11.26 -6.21 -4.42
N THR A 46 -11.32 -4.90 -4.22
CA THR A 46 -11.20 -4.29 -2.89
C THR A 46 -12.33 -4.73 -1.94
N ARG A 47 -12.17 -4.47 -0.64
CA ARG A 47 -13.21 -4.78 0.34
C ARG A 47 -14.49 -4.02 -0.02
N GLY A 48 -15.64 -4.68 0.17
CA GLY A 48 -16.96 -4.01 0.06
C GLY A 48 -17.49 -3.70 -1.35
N VAL A 49 -16.76 -4.02 -2.44
CA VAL A 49 -17.25 -3.89 -3.83
C VAL A 49 -18.30 -4.94 -4.25
N GLY A 50 -18.61 -5.90 -3.38
CA GLY A 50 -19.69 -6.87 -3.60
C GLY A 50 -19.28 -8.28 -4.02
N LYS A 51 -18.02 -8.70 -3.85
CA LYS A 51 -17.52 -10.05 -4.18
C LYS A 51 -18.43 -11.19 -3.68
N THR A 52 -18.65 -11.25 -2.36
CA THR A 52 -19.50 -12.25 -1.71
C THR A 52 -20.96 -12.14 -2.13
N THR A 53 -21.43 -10.92 -2.44
CA THR A 53 -22.80 -10.67 -2.93
C THR A 53 -22.99 -11.28 -4.32
N ILE A 54 -22.08 -11.03 -5.26
CA ILE A 54 -22.11 -11.62 -6.60
C ILE A 54 -22.07 -13.14 -6.51
N ALA A 55 -21.19 -13.69 -5.67
CA ALA A 55 -21.08 -15.13 -5.48
C ALA A 55 -22.40 -15.76 -4.96
N ARG A 56 -23.09 -15.11 -4.00
CA ARG A 56 -24.40 -15.57 -3.52
C ARG A 56 -25.49 -15.50 -4.59
N ILE A 57 -25.55 -14.42 -5.38
CA ILE A 57 -26.51 -14.29 -6.48
C ILE A 57 -26.24 -15.38 -7.54
N PHE A 58 -24.98 -15.67 -7.81
CA PHE A 58 -24.60 -16.74 -8.72
C PHE A 58 -24.99 -18.12 -8.18
N ALA A 59 -24.72 -18.42 -6.91
CA ALA A 59 -25.16 -19.65 -6.26
C ALA A 59 -26.70 -19.82 -6.30
N LYS A 60 -27.43 -18.71 -6.11
CA LYS A 60 -28.90 -18.66 -6.22
C LYS A 60 -29.38 -18.97 -7.63
N SER A 61 -28.69 -18.45 -8.64
CA SER A 61 -28.98 -18.68 -10.05
C SER A 61 -28.73 -20.13 -10.45
N LEU A 62 -27.70 -20.77 -9.88
CA LEU A 62 -27.39 -22.19 -10.11
C LEU A 62 -28.42 -23.14 -9.49
N ASN A 63 -28.92 -22.82 -8.30
CA ASN A 63 -29.79 -23.70 -7.50
C ASN A 63 -31.27 -23.29 -7.52
N CYS A 64 -31.67 -22.39 -8.42
CA CYS A 64 -33.06 -21.98 -8.57
C CYS A 64 -33.92 -23.13 -9.11
N GLU A 65 -35.06 -23.39 -8.46
CA GLU A 65 -36.03 -24.44 -8.84
C GLU A 65 -36.66 -24.19 -10.22
N GLN A 66 -36.78 -22.91 -10.63
CA GLN A 66 -37.37 -22.51 -11.91
C GLN A 66 -36.42 -22.68 -13.11
N GLY A 67 -35.16 -23.06 -12.87
CA GLY A 67 -34.14 -23.21 -13.90
C GLY A 67 -32.87 -22.41 -13.62
N THR A 68 -31.79 -22.76 -14.33
CA THR A 68 -30.51 -22.03 -14.29
C THR A 68 -30.60 -20.83 -15.21
N SER A 69 -30.89 -19.66 -14.64
CA SER A 69 -31.04 -18.38 -15.36
C SER A 69 -30.29 -17.26 -14.66
N ALA A 70 -29.93 -16.21 -15.40
CA ALA A 70 -29.32 -15.01 -14.84
C ALA A 70 -30.26 -14.25 -13.88
N ASP A 71 -31.58 -14.32 -14.07
CA ASP A 71 -32.53 -13.75 -13.11
C ASP A 71 -33.09 -14.85 -12.19
N PRO A 72 -32.61 -14.96 -10.94
CA PRO A 72 -33.18 -15.89 -9.98
C PRO A 72 -34.57 -15.42 -9.53
N CYS A 73 -35.53 -16.34 -9.43
CA CYS A 73 -36.93 -15.97 -9.17
C CYS A 73 -37.18 -15.25 -7.84
N GLY A 74 -36.32 -15.48 -6.83
CA GLY A 74 -36.40 -14.83 -5.51
C GLY A 74 -37.59 -15.26 -4.64
N ARG A 75 -38.39 -16.24 -5.09
CA ARG A 75 -39.59 -16.73 -4.40
C ARG A 75 -39.52 -18.23 -4.05
N CYS A 76 -38.60 -18.97 -4.68
CA CYS A 76 -38.40 -20.39 -4.44
C CYS A 76 -37.80 -20.66 -3.06
N THR A 77 -37.94 -21.88 -2.53
CA THR A 77 -37.43 -22.21 -1.19
C THR A 77 -35.90 -22.09 -1.15
N ALA A 78 -35.22 -22.63 -2.16
CA ALA A 78 -33.77 -22.47 -2.32
C ALA A 78 -33.34 -21.00 -2.36
N CYS A 79 -34.12 -20.16 -3.07
CA CYS A 79 -33.85 -18.74 -3.24
C CYS A 79 -33.92 -17.98 -1.90
N LEU A 80 -34.93 -18.29 -1.09
CA LEU A 80 -35.15 -17.67 0.22
C LEU A 80 -34.13 -18.17 1.24
N ASP A 81 -33.83 -19.47 1.24
CA ASP A 81 -32.85 -20.07 2.15
C ASP A 81 -31.43 -19.53 1.89
N ILE A 82 -31.05 -19.30 0.63
CA ILE A 82 -29.77 -18.69 0.26
C ILE A 82 -29.67 -17.24 0.75
N ASP A 83 -30.75 -16.45 0.62
CA ASP A 83 -30.76 -15.05 1.09
C ASP A 83 -30.58 -14.94 2.61
N VAL A 84 -31.14 -15.89 3.36
CA VAL A 84 -31.03 -15.96 4.82
C VAL A 84 -29.74 -16.65 5.27
N GLY A 85 -29.02 -17.32 4.36
CA GLY A 85 -27.77 -18.03 4.64
C GLY A 85 -27.97 -19.37 5.34
N ARG A 86 -29.08 -20.08 5.07
CA ARG A 86 -29.43 -21.38 5.68
C ARG A 86 -29.53 -22.52 4.68
N TYR A 87 -29.05 -22.30 3.45
CA TYR A 87 -29.16 -23.29 2.39
C TYR A 87 -28.07 -24.37 2.52
N ILE A 88 -28.49 -25.63 2.68
CA ILE A 88 -27.60 -26.76 3.01
C ILE A 88 -26.52 -26.98 1.93
N ASP A 89 -26.87 -26.81 0.66
CA ASP A 89 -25.94 -27.04 -0.46
C ASP A 89 -25.12 -25.78 -0.83
N LEU A 90 -25.19 -24.71 -0.02
CA LEU A 90 -24.31 -23.54 -0.11
C LEU A 90 -23.51 -23.45 1.19
N LEU A 91 -22.28 -23.93 1.16
CA LEU A 91 -21.38 -23.86 2.31
C LEU A 91 -20.54 -22.59 2.20
N GLU A 92 -20.73 -21.69 3.17
CA GLU A 92 -20.00 -20.44 3.25
C GLU A 92 -18.91 -20.55 4.31
N ILE A 93 -17.66 -20.42 3.88
CA ILE A 93 -16.48 -20.54 4.72
C ILE A 93 -15.74 -19.21 4.66
N ASP A 94 -15.60 -18.57 5.82
CA ASP A 94 -14.72 -17.42 5.96
C ASP A 94 -13.32 -17.92 6.33
N ALA A 95 -12.39 -17.83 5.38
CA ALA A 95 -11.02 -18.31 5.56
C ALA A 95 -10.27 -17.53 6.65
N ALA A 96 -10.73 -16.33 7.04
CA ALA A 96 -10.14 -15.61 8.17
C ALA A 96 -10.45 -16.30 9.52
N SER A 97 -11.59 -16.98 9.62
CA SER A 97 -12.01 -17.71 10.83
C SER A 97 -11.62 -19.18 10.82
N ASN A 98 -11.64 -19.81 9.64
CA ASN A 98 -11.37 -21.24 9.45
C ASN A 98 -10.11 -21.41 8.58
N THR A 99 -8.95 -21.11 9.16
CA THR A 99 -7.64 -21.18 8.47
C THR A 99 -7.05 -22.60 8.43
N GLY A 100 -7.64 -23.52 9.19
CA GLY A 100 -7.15 -24.86 9.45
C GLY A 100 -7.15 -25.75 8.21
N VAL A 101 -6.15 -26.63 8.12
CA VAL A 101 -6.08 -27.65 7.06
C VAL A 101 -7.20 -28.68 7.23
N ASP A 102 -7.59 -28.95 8.47
CA ASP A 102 -8.58 -29.98 8.79
C ASP A 102 -9.99 -29.57 8.39
N ASP A 103 -10.38 -28.30 8.59
CA ASP A 103 -11.67 -27.75 8.12
C ASP A 103 -11.82 -27.90 6.60
N VAL A 104 -10.74 -27.64 5.86
CA VAL A 104 -10.69 -27.75 4.41
C VAL A 104 -10.69 -29.21 3.95
N ARG A 105 -10.06 -30.12 4.70
CA ARG A 105 -10.13 -31.56 4.42
C ARG A 105 -11.53 -32.11 4.62
N GLU A 106 -12.17 -31.76 5.74
CA GLU A 106 -13.56 -32.12 6.00
C GLU A 106 -14.48 -31.59 4.90
N MET A 107 -14.24 -30.36 4.44
CA MET A 107 -14.96 -29.77 3.30
C MET A 107 -14.79 -30.61 2.02
N ILE A 108 -13.57 -31.04 1.71
CA ILE A 108 -13.23 -31.86 0.53
C ILE A 108 -13.88 -33.25 0.61
N GLU A 109 -13.83 -33.89 1.77
CA GLU A 109 -14.49 -35.18 2.01
C GLU A 109 -15.99 -35.06 1.80
N ASN A 110 -16.59 -34.01 2.37
CA ASN A 110 -18.00 -33.70 2.18
C ASN A 110 -18.36 -33.35 0.73
N ALA A 111 -17.42 -32.87 -0.08
CA ALA A 111 -17.66 -32.48 -1.47
C ALA A 111 -17.93 -33.68 -2.40
N GLN A 112 -17.46 -34.87 -2.03
CA GLN A 112 -17.65 -36.08 -2.83
C GLN A 112 -19.12 -36.54 -2.87
N TYR A 113 -19.91 -36.20 -1.85
CA TYR A 113 -21.32 -36.54 -1.77
C TYR A 113 -22.19 -35.66 -2.67
N MET A 114 -23.29 -36.24 -3.19
CA MET A 114 -24.28 -35.52 -3.97
C MET A 114 -24.97 -34.40 -3.16
N PRO A 115 -25.45 -33.33 -3.83
CA PRO A 115 -26.23 -32.28 -3.18
C PRO A 115 -27.55 -32.85 -2.63
N SER A 116 -28.01 -32.30 -1.50
CA SER A 116 -29.19 -32.79 -0.79
C SER A 116 -30.50 -32.31 -1.43
N ARG A 117 -30.55 -31.07 -1.89
CA ARG A 117 -31.73 -30.42 -2.48
C ARG A 117 -31.44 -29.79 -3.83
N GLY A 118 -30.27 -29.17 -3.98
CA GLY A 118 -29.87 -28.41 -5.14
C GLY A 118 -29.41 -29.25 -6.31
N LYS A 119 -29.18 -28.58 -7.45
CA LYS A 119 -28.50 -29.18 -8.60
C LYS A 119 -26.98 -29.22 -8.39
N PHE A 120 -26.46 -28.21 -7.71
CA PHE A 120 -25.04 -28.04 -7.45
C PHE A 120 -24.78 -27.82 -5.96
N LYS A 121 -23.70 -28.42 -5.48
CA LYS A 121 -23.12 -28.13 -4.17
C LYS A 121 -22.08 -27.02 -4.34
N VAL A 122 -22.37 -25.87 -3.75
CA VAL A 122 -21.59 -24.63 -3.95
C VAL A 122 -20.78 -24.36 -2.69
N TYR A 123 -19.47 -24.22 -2.85
CA TYR A 123 -18.55 -23.80 -1.80
C TYR A 123 -18.15 -22.35 -2.02
N LEU A 124 -18.59 -21.47 -1.14
CA LEU A 124 -18.22 -20.06 -1.12
C LEU A 124 -17.13 -19.83 -0.09
N ILE A 125 -15.89 -19.61 -0.53
CA ILE A 125 -14.76 -19.33 0.34
C ILE A 125 -14.43 -17.85 0.25
N ASP A 126 -14.73 -17.10 1.33
CA ASP A 126 -14.41 -15.68 1.43
C ASP A 126 -12.99 -15.47 1.99
N GLU A 127 -12.35 -14.37 1.59
CA GLU A 127 -10.96 -14.04 1.85
C GLU A 127 -9.99 -15.22 1.70
N VAL A 128 -10.10 -15.97 0.59
CA VAL A 128 -9.37 -17.23 0.36
C VAL A 128 -7.85 -17.12 0.57
N HIS A 129 -7.25 -15.94 0.38
CA HIS A 129 -5.83 -15.69 0.63
C HIS A 129 -5.39 -15.88 2.09
N MET A 130 -6.34 -15.93 3.03
CA MET A 130 -6.09 -16.20 4.45
C MET A 130 -5.90 -17.69 4.76
N LEU A 131 -6.18 -18.59 3.81
CA LEU A 131 -5.95 -20.02 4.00
C LEU A 131 -4.46 -20.35 4.16
N SER A 132 -4.17 -21.34 5.01
CA SER A 132 -2.82 -21.86 5.15
C SER A 132 -2.31 -22.53 3.86
N LYS A 133 -0.99 -22.53 3.64
CA LYS A 133 -0.36 -23.19 2.46
C LYS A 133 -0.75 -24.67 2.34
N ALA A 134 -0.86 -25.35 3.48
CA ALA A 134 -1.25 -26.75 3.51
C ALA A 134 -2.74 -26.95 3.11
N ALA A 135 -3.63 -26.03 3.50
CA ALA A 135 -5.02 -26.04 3.06
C ALA A 135 -5.15 -25.81 1.55
N PHE A 136 -4.36 -24.90 0.97
CA PHE A 136 -4.30 -24.72 -0.49
C PHE A 136 -3.87 -25.99 -1.22
N ASN A 137 -2.82 -26.67 -0.74
CA ASN A 137 -2.35 -27.90 -1.36
C ASN A 137 -3.38 -29.03 -1.29
N ALA A 138 -4.20 -29.08 -0.22
CA ALA A 138 -5.31 -30.01 -0.14
C ALA A 138 -6.38 -29.69 -1.19
N LEU A 139 -6.74 -28.41 -1.35
CA LEU A 139 -7.72 -27.96 -2.36
C LEU A 139 -7.28 -28.21 -3.79
N LEU A 140 -5.98 -28.16 -4.10
CA LEU A 140 -5.47 -28.32 -5.47
C LEU A 140 -5.92 -29.64 -6.11
N LYS A 141 -5.92 -30.75 -5.37
CA LYS A 141 -6.37 -32.05 -5.89
C LYS A 141 -7.83 -32.02 -6.32
N THR A 142 -8.69 -31.37 -5.52
CA THR A 142 -10.12 -31.25 -5.80
C THR A 142 -10.42 -30.19 -6.86
N LEU A 143 -9.58 -29.17 -7.01
CA LEU A 143 -9.69 -28.17 -8.06
C LEU A 143 -9.24 -28.72 -9.43
N GLU A 144 -8.32 -29.67 -9.46
CA GLU A 144 -7.87 -30.36 -10.68
C GLU A 144 -8.91 -31.34 -11.22
N GLU A 145 -9.48 -32.15 -10.33
CA GLU A 145 -10.47 -33.16 -10.67
C GLU A 145 -11.77 -32.96 -9.87
N PRO A 146 -12.52 -31.87 -10.12
CA PRO A 146 -13.72 -31.57 -9.35
C PRO A 146 -14.88 -32.49 -9.76
N PRO A 147 -15.68 -32.97 -8.79
CA PRO A 147 -16.92 -33.65 -9.09
C PRO A 147 -17.86 -32.75 -9.91
N PRO A 148 -18.65 -33.29 -10.87
CA PRO A 148 -19.44 -32.49 -11.80
C PRO A 148 -20.53 -31.64 -11.11
N HIS A 149 -21.00 -32.08 -9.94
CA HIS A 149 -22.01 -31.38 -9.12
C HIS A 149 -21.42 -30.32 -8.18
N VAL A 150 -20.09 -30.18 -8.09
CA VAL A 150 -19.43 -29.25 -7.18
C VAL A 150 -19.01 -27.98 -7.93
N LYS A 151 -19.24 -26.83 -7.29
CA LYS A 151 -18.81 -25.52 -7.79
C LYS A 151 -18.10 -24.72 -6.69
N PHE A 152 -16.91 -24.24 -6.97
CA PHE A 152 -16.12 -23.40 -6.06
C PHE A 152 -16.26 -21.93 -6.45
N LEU A 153 -16.66 -21.11 -5.48
CA LEU A 153 -16.73 -19.65 -5.57
C LEU A 153 -15.73 -19.08 -4.57
N LEU A 154 -14.58 -18.63 -5.06
CA LEU A 154 -13.51 -18.07 -4.25
C LEU A 154 -13.62 -16.54 -4.32
N ALA A 155 -13.50 -15.87 -3.18
CA ALA A 155 -13.41 -14.41 -3.11
C ALA A 155 -12.13 -14.00 -2.39
N THR A 156 -11.40 -13.00 -2.92
CA THR A 156 -10.21 -12.46 -2.27
C THR A 156 -10.10 -10.95 -2.47
N THR A 157 -9.61 -10.25 -1.46
CA THR A 157 -9.13 -8.87 -1.59
C THR A 157 -7.77 -8.75 -2.25
N ASP A 158 -6.92 -9.77 -2.10
CA ASP A 158 -5.55 -9.80 -2.61
C ASP A 158 -5.30 -11.06 -3.46
N PRO A 159 -5.28 -10.94 -4.80
CA PRO A 159 -5.01 -12.08 -5.67
C PRO A 159 -3.52 -12.44 -5.73
N GLN A 160 -2.59 -11.55 -5.34
CA GLN A 160 -1.15 -11.79 -5.46
C GLN A 160 -0.64 -12.79 -4.41
N LYS A 161 -1.33 -12.86 -3.27
CA LYS A 161 -1.05 -13.85 -2.22
C LYS A 161 -1.46 -15.28 -2.61
N LEU A 162 -2.25 -15.46 -3.67
CA LEU A 162 -2.68 -16.78 -4.11
C LEU A 162 -1.60 -17.47 -4.94
N PRO A 163 -1.36 -18.78 -4.70
CA PRO A 163 -0.48 -19.56 -5.56
C PRO A 163 -0.95 -19.52 -7.03
N VAL A 164 -0.01 -19.36 -7.96
CA VAL A 164 -0.29 -19.33 -9.42
C VAL A 164 -0.99 -20.62 -9.87
N THR A 165 -0.75 -21.74 -9.19
CA THR A 165 -1.42 -23.02 -9.44
C THR A 165 -2.93 -22.98 -9.22
N VAL A 166 -3.43 -22.17 -8.28
CA VAL A 166 -4.88 -21.96 -8.06
C VAL A 166 -5.42 -21.00 -9.11
N LEU A 167 -4.69 -19.91 -9.38
CA LEU A 167 -5.09 -18.88 -10.35
C LEU A 167 -5.30 -19.44 -11.76
N SER A 168 -4.48 -20.41 -12.18
CA SER A 168 -4.59 -21.03 -13.50
C SER A 168 -5.78 -21.98 -13.66
N ARG A 169 -6.35 -22.45 -12.55
CA ARG A 169 -7.50 -23.38 -12.50
C ARG A 169 -8.82 -22.67 -12.23
N CYS A 170 -8.81 -21.35 -12.04
CA CYS A 170 -10.01 -20.57 -11.74
C CYS A 170 -10.31 -19.59 -12.89
N LEU A 171 -11.60 -19.41 -13.19
CA LEU A 171 -12.03 -18.28 -14.01
C LEU A 171 -12.04 -17.01 -13.16
N GLN A 172 -11.19 -16.04 -13.51
CA GLN A 172 -10.99 -14.84 -12.71
C GLN A 172 -11.91 -13.70 -13.13
N PHE A 173 -12.57 -13.09 -12.16
CA PHE A 173 -13.39 -11.90 -12.32
C PHE A 173 -12.89 -10.80 -11.39
N ASN A 174 -12.35 -9.73 -11.99
CA ASN A 174 -11.92 -8.56 -11.25
C ASN A 174 -13.07 -7.56 -11.12
N LEU A 175 -13.51 -7.32 -9.89
CA LEU A 175 -14.51 -6.31 -9.56
C LEU A 175 -13.80 -4.96 -9.39
N LYS A 176 -14.33 -3.95 -10.09
CA LYS A 176 -13.77 -2.61 -10.05
C LYS A 176 -14.22 -1.87 -8.79
N ARG A 177 -13.44 -0.87 -8.35
CA ARG A 177 -13.92 0.14 -7.42
C ARG A 177 -15.11 0.87 -8.06
N LEU A 178 -16.09 1.25 -7.24
CA LEU A 178 -17.24 2.02 -7.72
C LEU A 178 -16.86 3.49 -7.85
N ASP A 179 -17.42 4.15 -8.86
CA ASP A 179 -17.24 5.59 -9.02
C ASP A 179 -18.04 6.34 -7.95
N GLU A 180 -17.58 7.52 -7.53
CA GLU A 180 -18.26 8.33 -6.51
C GLU A 180 -19.71 8.64 -6.90
N GLU A 181 -19.98 8.95 -8.17
CA GLU A 181 -21.32 9.22 -8.68
C GLU A 181 -22.23 7.97 -8.60
N GLN A 182 -21.67 6.78 -8.75
CA GLN A 182 -22.43 5.53 -8.60
C GLN A 182 -22.83 5.30 -7.14
N ILE A 183 -21.91 5.55 -6.20
CA ILE A 183 -22.17 5.45 -4.76
C ILE A 183 -23.21 6.50 -4.34
N GLN A 184 -23.03 7.75 -4.77
CA GLN A 184 -23.94 8.86 -4.48
C GLN A 184 -25.37 8.54 -4.91
N ARG A 185 -25.56 8.09 -6.16
CA ARG A 185 -26.87 7.70 -6.68
C ARG A 185 -27.50 6.56 -5.88
N GLN A 186 -26.69 5.59 -5.47
CA GLN A 186 -27.18 4.46 -4.68
C GLN A 186 -27.58 4.88 -3.26
N ILE A 187 -26.79 5.72 -2.59
CA ILE A 187 -27.12 6.27 -1.27
C ILE A 187 -28.40 7.10 -1.34
N ALA A 188 -28.54 7.99 -2.33
CA ALA A 188 -29.73 8.81 -2.53
C ALA A 188 -30.99 7.95 -2.75
N LYS A 189 -30.89 6.88 -3.53
CA LYS A 189 -31.98 5.91 -3.75
C LYS A 189 -32.39 5.23 -2.44
N ILE A 190 -31.43 4.83 -1.61
CA ILE A 190 -31.69 4.16 -0.34
C ILE A 190 -32.34 5.13 0.66
N LEU A 191 -31.84 6.36 0.76
CA LEU A 191 -32.41 7.40 1.62
C LEU A 191 -33.86 7.73 1.25
N THR A 192 -34.14 7.83 -0.05
CA THR A 192 -35.51 8.05 -0.55
C THR A 192 -36.44 6.89 -0.16
N ALA A 193 -35.96 5.66 -0.27
CA ALA A 193 -36.75 4.47 0.08
C ALA A 193 -36.96 4.29 1.60
N GLU A 194 -35.99 4.71 2.42
CA GLU A 194 -36.11 4.71 3.89
C GLU A 194 -36.82 5.96 4.44
N GLN A 195 -37.21 6.91 3.58
CA GLN A 195 -37.86 8.17 3.95
C GLN A 195 -37.03 9.05 4.91
N ILE A 196 -35.71 9.09 4.69
CA ILE A 196 -34.77 9.88 5.49
C ILE A 196 -34.40 11.14 4.72
N THR A 197 -34.59 12.31 5.33
CA THR A 197 -34.21 13.60 4.73
C THR A 197 -32.70 13.82 4.84
N ALA A 198 -32.06 14.13 3.72
CA ALA A 198 -30.63 14.37 3.63
C ALA A 198 -30.30 15.52 2.67
N ASP A 199 -29.25 16.27 3.01
CA ASP A 199 -28.69 17.30 2.12
C ASP A 199 -27.80 16.65 1.04
N ASP A 200 -27.84 17.16 -0.19
CA ASP A 200 -27.01 16.63 -1.29
C ASP A 200 -25.51 16.67 -0.97
N ALA A 201 -25.06 17.73 -0.28
CA ALA A 201 -23.67 17.87 0.18
C ALA A 201 -23.27 16.77 1.17
N ALA A 202 -24.18 16.35 2.06
CA ALA A 202 -23.92 15.26 3.00
C ALA A 202 -23.74 13.91 2.27
N ILE A 203 -24.51 13.67 1.20
CA ILE A 203 -24.39 12.46 0.37
C ILE A 203 -23.04 12.45 -0.36
N ILE A 204 -22.59 13.60 -0.88
CA ILE A 204 -21.28 13.73 -1.54
C ILE A 204 -20.16 13.39 -0.55
N GLU A 205 -20.17 13.96 0.66
CA GLU A 205 -19.14 13.68 1.67
C GLU A 205 -19.11 12.21 2.09
N LEU A 206 -20.28 11.57 2.28
CA LEU A 206 -20.36 10.13 2.54
C LEU A 206 -19.84 9.27 1.37
N SER A 207 -20.12 9.70 0.13
CA SER A 207 -19.68 8.98 -1.07
C SER A 207 -18.16 9.04 -1.25
N LYS A 208 -17.55 10.19 -0.94
CA LYS A 208 -16.09 10.36 -0.90
C LYS A 208 -15.46 9.50 0.20
N ALA A 209 -16.03 9.55 1.40
CA ALA A 209 -15.55 8.75 2.54
C ALA A 209 -15.66 7.23 2.32
N ALA A 210 -16.52 6.78 1.40
CA ALA A 210 -16.68 5.37 1.06
C ALA A 210 -15.52 4.77 0.24
N ASP A 211 -14.62 5.57 -0.35
CA ASP A 211 -13.45 5.15 -1.14
C ASP A 211 -13.73 4.00 -2.15
N GLY A 212 -14.84 4.10 -2.89
CA GLY A 212 -15.21 3.10 -3.90
C GLY A 212 -15.83 1.81 -3.33
N SER A 213 -16.07 1.72 -2.02
CA SER A 213 -16.71 0.59 -1.33
C SER A 213 -18.14 0.92 -0.91
N LEU A 214 -19.13 0.31 -1.57
CA LEU A 214 -20.54 0.53 -1.22
C LEU A 214 -20.88 0.01 0.19
N ARG A 215 -20.26 -1.10 0.62
CA ARG A 215 -20.48 -1.64 1.98
C ARG A 215 -20.05 -0.64 3.06
N ASP A 216 -18.90 -0.01 2.87
CA ASP A 216 -18.36 0.94 3.84
C ASP A 216 -19.17 2.25 3.79
N GLY A 217 -19.53 2.73 2.59
CA GLY A 217 -20.44 3.87 2.44
C GLY A 217 -21.80 3.69 3.12
N LEU A 218 -22.42 2.51 3.02
CA LEU A 218 -23.67 2.22 3.73
C LEU A 218 -23.48 2.08 5.25
N SER A 219 -22.30 1.63 5.69
CA SER A 219 -21.99 1.54 7.12
C SER A 219 -21.78 2.94 7.72
N LEU A 220 -21.12 3.85 6.98
CA LEU A 220 -20.99 5.26 7.32
C LEU A 220 -22.35 5.96 7.32
N LEU A 221 -23.21 5.64 6.37
CA LEU A 221 -24.58 6.17 6.31
C LEU A 221 -25.39 5.79 7.56
N ASP A 222 -25.35 4.52 7.97
CA ASP A 222 -26.00 4.06 9.21
C ASP A 222 -25.49 4.80 10.44
N GLN A 223 -24.17 5.01 10.53
CA GLN A 223 -23.54 5.78 11.61
C GLN A 223 -24.02 7.24 11.58
N ALA A 224 -24.09 7.86 10.40
CA ALA A 224 -24.53 9.23 10.23
C ALA A 224 -26.01 9.41 10.64
N ILE A 225 -26.86 8.45 10.31
CA ILE A 225 -28.28 8.45 10.71
C ILE A 225 -28.39 8.36 12.24
N ALA A 226 -27.61 7.48 12.86
CA ALA A 226 -27.58 7.33 14.32
C ALA A 226 -27.05 8.59 15.02
N TYR A 227 -26.04 9.25 14.45
CA TYR A 227 -25.44 10.47 14.99
C TYR A 227 -26.37 11.69 14.86
N ALA A 228 -26.97 11.90 13.68
CA ALA A 228 -27.76 13.09 13.38
C ALA A 228 -29.22 13.03 13.90
N GLY A 229 -29.67 11.89 14.42
CA GLY A 229 -31.02 11.73 14.95
C GLY A 229 -32.13 11.79 13.89
N GLY A 230 -31.80 11.47 12.62
CA GLY A 230 -32.78 11.26 11.54
C GLY A 230 -32.71 12.23 10.36
N THR A 231 -32.19 13.45 10.51
CA THR A 231 -31.96 14.37 9.37
C THR A 231 -30.48 14.53 9.11
N LEU A 232 -30.01 14.08 7.94
CA LEU A 232 -28.61 14.12 7.56
C LEU A 232 -28.25 15.51 7.01
N ARG A 233 -27.66 16.35 7.87
CA ARG A 233 -27.10 17.63 7.48
C ARG A 233 -25.61 17.53 7.19
N GLU A 234 -25.11 18.35 6.28
CA GLU A 234 -23.68 18.39 5.90
C GLU A 234 -22.76 18.54 7.11
N GLY A 235 -23.03 19.51 7.99
CA GLY A 235 -22.21 19.76 9.19
C GLY A 235 -22.13 18.55 10.13
N ALA A 236 -23.25 17.90 10.41
CA ALA A 236 -23.28 16.73 11.28
C ALA A 236 -22.51 15.53 10.69
N VAL A 237 -22.56 15.35 9.37
CA VAL A 237 -21.78 14.30 8.68
C VAL A 237 -20.30 14.63 8.70
N ARG A 238 -19.92 15.89 8.49
CA ARG A 238 -18.53 16.36 8.59
C ARG A 238 -17.96 16.14 9.99
N ASP A 239 -18.70 16.53 11.02
CA ASP A 239 -18.32 16.34 12.43
C ASP A 239 -18.14 14.86 12.75
N MET A 240 -19.03 13.99 12.26
CA MET A 240 -18.94 12.55 12.45
C MET A 240 -17.71 11.95 11.74
N LEU A 241 -17.47 12.33 10.48
CA LEU A 241 -16.33 11.83 9.70
C LEU A 241 -15.00 12.41 10.20
N GLY A 242 -15.04 13.44 11.06
CA GLY A 242 -13.85 14.19 11.46
C GLY A 242 -13.17 14.87 10.27
N THR A 243 -13.90 15.08 9.16
CA THR A 243 -13.36 15.76 7.98
C THR A 243 -13.17 17.23 8.30
N VAL A 244 -11.96 17.72 8.03
CA VAL A 244 -11.59 19.09 8.35
C VAL A 244 -12.43 20.05 7.53
N ASP A 245 -12.96 21.07 8.18
CA ASP A 245 -13.65 22.14 7.47
C ASP A 245 -12.68 22.81 6.49
N ARG A 246 -13.04 22.84 5.20
CA ARG A 246 -12.21 23.40 4.13
C ARG A 246 -11.90 24.88 4.37
N THR A 247 -12.76 25.57 5.11
CA THR A 247 -12.52 26.94 5.57
C THR A 247 -11.26 27.03 6.47
N GLN A 248 -11.01 26.03 7.32
CA GLN A 248 -9.84 26.01 8.21
C GLN A 248 -8.55 25.76 7.43
N VAL A 249 -8.61 24.93 6.37
CA VAL A 249 -7.48 24.71 5.46
C VAL A 249 -7.14 26.00 4.71
N GLU A 250 -8.13 26.75 4.25
CA GLU A 250 -7.93 28.06 3.63
C GLU A 250 -7.30 29.07 4.60
N VAL A 251 -7.80 29.15 5.83
CA VAL A 251 -7.25 30.04 6.87
C VAL A 251 -5.80 29.65 7.21
N MET A 252 -5.50 28.35 7.24
CA MET A 252 -4.15 27.82 7.47
C MET A 252 -3.20 28.17 6.32
N LEU A 253 -3.63 27.99 5.07
CA LEU A 253 -2.87 28.39 3.88
C LEU A 253 -2.65 29.90 3.86
N ALA A 254 -3.65 30.71 4.18
CA ALA A 254 -3.50 32.16 4.28
C ALA A 254 -2.48 32.58 5.34
N ALA A 255 -2.45 31.92 6.50
CA ALA A 255 -1.42 32.13 7.54
C ALA A 255 -0.02 31.69 7.05
N LEU A 256 0.05 30.54 6.36
CA LEU A 256 1.25 30.01 5.72
C LEU A 256 1.72 30.84 4.52
N ILE A 257 0.93 31.75 3.97
CA ILE A 257 1.37 32.73 2.97
C ILE A 257 1.84 34.00 3.68
N ALA A 258 1.06 34.48 4.67
CA ALA A 258 1.37 35.70 5.42
C ALA A 258 2.65 35.60 6.27
N GLY A 259 3.01 34.41 6.74
CA GLY A 259 4.19 34.24 7.62
C GLY A 259 3.85 34.34 9.09
N ASP A 260 2.57 34.22 9.41
CA ASP A 260 2.04 34.44 10.74
C ASP A 260 1.96 33.12 11.51
N GLY A 261 3.02 32.81 12.25
CA GLY A 261 3.10 31.62 13.11
C GLY A 261 2.09 31.63 14.27
N ASP A 262 1.75 32.81 14.80
CA ASP A 262 0.81 32.95 15.91
C ASP A 262 -0.63 32.67 15.46
N ARG A 263 -1.01 33.16 14.27
CA ARG A 263 -2.29 32.82 13.65
C ARG A 263 -2.36 31.33 13.32
N LEU A 264 -1.27 30.77 12.80
CA LEU A 264 -1.20 29.35 12.46
C LEU A 264 -1.42 28.45 13.69
N LEU A 265 -0.69 28.68 14.78
CA LEU A 265 -0.86 27.90 16.02
C LEU A 265 -2.25 28.06 16.64
N ARG A 266 -2.88 29.23 16.52
CA ARG A 266 -4.28 29.43 16.96
C ARG A 266 -5.28 28.61 16.16
N VAL A 267 -5.09 28.51 14.83
CA VAL A 267 -5.93 27.65 13.98
C VAL A 267 -5.74 26.18 14.38
N ILE A 268 -4.50 25.75 14.62
CA ILE A 268 -4.21 24.39 15.09
C ILE A 268 -4.86 24.12 16.46
N ALA A 269 -4.81 25.08 17.38
CA ALA A 269 -5.47 24.96 18.68
C ALA A 269 -6.99 24.83 18.55
N THR A 270 -7.60 25.63 17.68
CA THR A 270 -9.05 25.56 17.39
C THR A 270 -9.43 24.21 16.78
N LEU A 271 -8.64 23.73 15.83
CA LEU A 271 -8.82 22.40 15.24
C LEU A 271 -8.71 21.30 16.31
N ALA A 272 -7.73 21.40 17.21
CA ALA A 272 -7.50 20.39 18.24
C ALA A 272 -8.68 20.21 19.21
N GLU A 273 -9.56 21.21 19.39
CA GLU A 273 -10.77 21.09 20.22
C GLU A 273 -11.72 20.01 19.72
N PHE A 274 -11.73 19.76 18.41
CA PHE A 274 -12.58 18.76 17.74
C PHE A 274 -11.87 17.42 17.52
N SER A 275 -10.63 17.27 18.02
CA SER A 275 -9.81 16.06 17.86
C SER A 275 -9.79 15.48 16.42
N PRO A 276 -9.40 16.27 15.40
CA PRO A 276 -9.44 15.86 14.01
C PRO A 276 -8.43 14.76 13.72
N ASP A 277 -8.66 14.03 12.62
CA ASP A 277 -7.60 13.22 12.03
C ASP A 277 -6.53 14.12 11.41
N TRP A 278 -5.40 14.27 12.11
CA TRP A 278 -4.25 15.06 11.64
C TRP A 278 -3.67 14.54 10.31
N GLY A 279 -3.81 13.25 10.02
CA GLY A 279 -3.46 12.69 8.71
C GLY A 279 -4.36 13.23 7.62
N GLY A 280 -5.68 13.23 7.87
CA GLY A 280 -6.69 13.85 7.01
C GLY A 280 -6.51 15.36 6.84
N VAL A 281 -6.07 16.10 7.88
CA VAL A 281 -5.76 17.54 7.75
C VAL A 281 -4.60 17.77 6.76
N LEU A 282 -3.53 16.95 6.85
CA LEU A 282 -2.40 17.04 5.91
C LEU A 282 -2.78 16.63 4.50
N GLU A 283 -3.67 15.64 4.36
CA GLU A 283 -4.22 15.24 3.07
C GLU A 283 -5.06 16.36 2.44
N ALA A 284 -5.95 16.99 3.22
CA ALA A 284 -6.73 18.14 2.74
C ALA A 284 -5.84 19.34 2.37
N LEU A 285 -4.78 19.59 3.13
CA LEU A 285 -3.78 20.61 2.80
C LEU A 285 -3.03 20.27 1.50
N ALA A 286 -2.62 19.01 1.32
CA ALA A 286 -1.96 18.54 0.10
C ALA A 286 -2.89 18.64 -1.13
N GLU A 287 -4.18 18.29 -0.98
CA GLU A 287 -5.17 18.43 -2.05
C GLU A 287 -5.39 19.89 -2.44
N ALA A 288 -5.48 20.79 -1.46
CA ALA A 288 -5.59 22.23 -1.69
C ALA A 288 -4.37 22.79 -2.43
N LEU A 289 -3.15 22.40 -2.02
CA LEU A 289 -1.90 22.78 -2.69
C LEU A 289 -1.83 22.23 -4.12
N HIS A 290 -2.26 20.99 -4.36
CA HIS A 290 -2.36 20.42 -5.69
C HIS A 290 -3.29 21.24 -6.60
N ARG A 291 -4.47 21.63 -6.11
CA ARG A 291 -5.42 22.47 -6.87
C ARG A 291 -4.83 23.84 -7.19
N ILE A 292 -4.12 24.47 -6.24
CA ILE A 292 -3.40 25.73 -6.46
C ILE A 292 -2.36 25.55 -7.58
N GLN A 293 -1.57 24.48 -7.54
CA GLN A 293 -0.56 24.20 -8.57
C GLN A 293 -1.18 24.00 -9.96
N VAL A 294 -2.28 23.23 -10.05
CA VAL A 294 -3.00 23.01 -11.30
C VAL A 294 -3.52 24.33 -11.85
N GLN A 295 -4.08 25.20 -11.01
CA GLN A 295 -4.54 26.54 -11.42
C GLN A 295 -3.40 27.41 -11.94
N GLN A 296 -2.21 27.33 -11.36
CA GLN A 296 -1.02 28.10 -11.77
C GLN A 296 -0.44 27.63 -13.11
N LEU A 297 -0.32 26.31 -13.31
CA LEU A 297 0.35 25.73 -14.49
C LEU A 297 -0.61 25.44 -15.65
N VAL A 298 -1.88 25.16 -15.35
CA VAL A 298 -2.91 24.77 -16.32
C VAL A 298 -4.19 25.59 -16.06
N PRO A 299 -4.22 26.87 -16.48
CA PRO A 299 -5.35 27.77 -16.22
C PRO A 299 -6.67 27.35 -16.89
N SER A 300 -6.64 26.37 -17.79
CA SER A 300 -7.83 25.84 -18.48
C SER A 300 -8.72 24.97 -17.60
N VAL A 301 -8.20 24.47 -16.47
CA VAL A 301 -8.97 23.67 -15.51
C VAL A 301 -9.57 24.60 -14.46
N VAL A 302 -10.88 24.76 -14.47
CA VAL A 302 -11.61 25.55 -13.45
C VAL A 302 -12.19 24.60 -12.42
N PHE A 303 -11.76 24.75 -11.16
CA PHE A 303 -12.37 24.05 -10.03
C PHE A 303 -13.64 24.82 -9.60
N ALA A 304 -14.82 24.22 -9.76
CA ALA A 304 -16.08 24.80 -9.32
C ALA A 304 -16.49 24.25 -7.95
N GLY A 305 -16.91 25.12 -7.02
CA GLY A 305 -17.86 24.75 -5.96
C GLY A 305 -17.33 24.36 -4.58
N ASP A 306 -16.08 24.65 -4.20
CA ASP A 306 -15.51 24.05 -2.97
C ASP A 306 -15.18 25.02 -1.82
N GLY A 307 -15.64 26.27 -1.87
CA GLY A 307 -15.50 27.25 -0.79
C GLY A 307 -14.08 27.81 -0.57
N LEU A 308 -13.06 27.24 -1.21
CA LEU A 308 -11.67 27.70 -1.17
C LEU A 308 -11.38 28.61 -2.37
N ASN A 309 -10.87 29.82 -2.15
CA ASN A 309 -10.58 30.75 -3.24
C ASN A 309 -9.22 30.46 -3.89
N VAL A 310 -9.15 29.35 -4.63
CA VAL A 310 -7.93 28.83 -5.27
C VAL A 310 -7.26 29.86 -6.17
N ALA A 311 -8.05 30.69 -6.88
CA ALA A 311 -7.51 31.72 -7.78
C ALA A 311 -6.69 32.78 -7.02
N LEU A 312 -7.23 33.27 -5.89
CA LEU A 312 -6.54 34.26 -5.06
C LEU A 312 -5.25 33.70 -4.45
N LEU A 313 -5.30 32.46 -3.94
CA LEU A 313 -4.13 31.80 -3.35
C LEU A 313 -3.04 31.50 -4.39
N ALA A 314 -3.44 31.14 -5.61
CA ALA A 314 -2.54 30.93 -6.74
C ALA A 314 -1.80 32.19 -7.17
N GLU A 315 -2.41 33.37 -7.10
CA GLU A 315 -1.75 34.64 -7.41
C GLU A 315 -0.75 35.07 -6.33
N GLN A 316 -0.99 34.72 -5.07
CA GLN A 316 -0.18 35.15 -3.93
C GLN A 316 1.03 34.24 -3.64
N THR A 317 1.14 33.11 -4.32
CA THR A 317 2.18 32.10 -4.07
C THR A 317 3.02 31.85 -5.31
N GLN A 318 4.31 31.58 -5.10
CA GLN A 318 5.19 31.13 -6.18
C GLN A 318 5.01 29.62 -6.41
N PRO A 319 5.02 29.14 -7.67
CA PRO A 319 4.85 27.72 -7.99
C PRO A 319 5.86 26.79 -7.29
N GLU A 320 7.10 27.24 -7.11
CA GLU A 320 8.17 26.48 -6.45
C GLU A 320 7.87 26.25 -4.96
N VAL A 321 7.24 27.25 -4.31
CA VAL A 321 6.85 27.18 -2.90
C VAL A 321 5.69 26.21 -2.70
N VAL A 322 4.72 26.22 -3.62
CA VAL A 322 3.58 25.29 -3.59
C VAL A 322 4.07 23.84 -3.71
N GLN A 323 5.01 23.55 -4.61
CA GLN A 323 5.65 22.23 -4.71
C GLN A 323 6.38 21.82 -3.43
N LEU A 324 7.13 22.74 -2.82
CA LEU A 324 7.86 22.48 -1.58
C LEU A 324 6.90 22.15 -0.42
N TRP A 325 5.85 22.95 -0.24
CA TRP A 325 4.83 22.71 0.79
C TRP A 325 4.06 21.42 0.53
N TYR A 326 3.75 21.12 -0.73
CA TYR A 326 3.09 19.87 -1.10
C TYR A 326 3.94 18.65 -0.70
N GLN A 327 5.24 18.67 -1.00
CA GLN A 327 6.16 17.61 -0.58
C GLN A 327 6.27 17.51 0.95
N MET A 328 6.30 18.65 1.66
CA MET A 328 6.32 18.67 3.12
C MET A 328 5.02 18.11 3.74
N ALA A 329 3.87 18.33 3.10
CA ALA A 329 2.58 17.80 3.56
C ALA A 329 2.54 16.27 3.42
N ILE A 330 2.99 15.74 2.28
CA ILE A 330 3.08 14.29 2.05
C ILE A 330 4.05 13.63 3.03
N ASN A 331 5.26 14.19 3.16
CA ASN A 331 6.27 13.64 4.08
C ASN A 331 5.80 13.74 5.53
N GLY A 332 5.16 14.85 5.91
CA GLY A 332 4.55 15.02 7.23
C GLY A 332 3.50 13.97 7.53
N ARG A 333 2.68 13.57 6.54
CA ARG A 333 1.68 12.50 6.69
C ARG A 333 2.34 11.14 6.86
N HIS A 334 3.38 10.85 6.08
CA HIS A 334 4.16 9.61 6.21
C HIS A 334 4.80 9.52 7.60
N ASP A 335 5.42 10.58 8.08
CA ASP A 335 6.17 10.61 9.34
C ASP A 335 5.28 10.78 10.59
N LEU A 336 3.97 10.97 10.42
CA LEU A 336 3.02 11.29 11.49
C LEU A 336 3.01 10.25 12.61
N HIS A 337 3.15 8.97 12.25
CA HIS A 337 3.15 7.84 13.20
C HIS A 337 4.48 7.69 13.96
N LEU A 338 5.55 8.34 13.50
CA LEU A 338 6.87 8.36 14.16
C LEU A 338 6.97 9.48 15.20
N ALA A 339 6.07 10.46 15.15
CA ALA A 339 6.07 11.60 16.05
C ALA A 339 5.62 11.20 17.47
N PRO A 340 6.05 11.92 18.53
CA PRO A 340 5.64 11.65 19.92
C PRO A 340 4.13 11.70 20.13
N SER A 341 3.43 12.53 19.35
CA SER A 341 1.99 12.49 19.19
C SER A 341 1.62 12.96 17.78
N PRO A 342 0.47 12.54 17.21
CA PRO A 342 0.03 12.97 15.89
C PRO A 342 -0.07 14.51 15.77
N ARG A 343 -0.54 15.18 16.83
CA ARG A 343 -0.59 16.64 16.88
C ARG A 343 0.79 17.27 16.77
N VAL A 344 1.78 16.78 17.51
CA VAL A 344 3.16 17.30 17.46
C VAL A 344 3.78 17.05 16.09
N GLY A 345 3.52 15.88 15.48
CA GLY A 345 3.95 15.59 14.11
C GLY A 345 3.38 16.57 13.10
N PHE A 346 2.09 16.88 13.23
CA PHE A 346 1.41 17.90 12.42
C PHE A 346 2.01 19.29 12.63
N GLU A 347 2.12 19.76 13.87
CA GLU A 347 2.70 21.07 14.21
C GLU A 347 4.11 21.20 13.62
N MET A 348 4.95 20.17 13.73
CA MET A 348 6.29 20.16 13.14
C MET A 348 6.28 20.22 11.61
N ALA A 349 5.35 19.52 10.94
CA ALA A 349 5.23 19.57 9.49
C ALA A 349 4.88 20.99 9.01
N VAL A 350 3.91 21.63 9.68
CA VAL A 350 3.47 22.99 9.32
C VAL A 350 4.51 24.05 9.70
N LEU A 351 5.19 23.91 10.85
CA LEU A 351 6.30 24.79 11.22
C LEU A 351 7.48 24.70 10.26
N ARG A 352 7.76 23.51 9.70
CA ARG A 352 8.74 23.37 8.59
C ARG A 352 8.29 24.15 7.36
N MET A 353 7.02 24.07 6.96
CA MET A 353 6.49 24.87 5.84
C MET A 353 6.64 26.37 6.07
N LEU A 354 6.45 26.83 7.31
CA LEU A 354 6.63 28.23 7.70
C LEU A 354 8.11 28.64 7.66
N ALA A 355 9.03 27.80 8.12
CA ALA A 355 10.46 28.09 8.19
C ALA A 355 11.14 28.07 6.81
N PHE A 356 10.74 27.13 5.94
CA PHE A 356 11.33 26.98 4.61
C PHE A 356 10.55 27.79 3.57
N ARG A 357 10.83 29.09 3.51
CA ARG A 357 10.42 29.97 2.41
C ARG A 357 11.65 30.41 1.62
N PRO A 358 11.74 30.08 0.32
CA PRO A 358 12.76 30.68 -0.52
C PRO A 358 12.52 32.19 -0.54
N VAL A 359 13.45 32.94 0.05
CA VAL A 359 13.47 34.39 -0.08
C VAL A 359 13.69 34.70 -1.56
N PRO A 360 12.85 35.55 -2.20
CA PRO A 360 13.13 35.96 -3.56
C PRO A 360 14.52 36.61 -3.57
N VAL A 361 15.45 36.03 -4.33
CA VAL A 361 16.78 36.58 -4.53
C VAL A 361 16.58 37.93 -5.20
N VAL A 362 16.67 39.01 -4.43
CA VAL A 362 16.74 40.37 -4.97
C VAL A 362 17.99 40.39 -5.85
N ALA A 363 17.80 40.52 -7.16
CA ALA A 363 18.90 40.65 -8.09
C ALA A 363 19.82 41.79 -7.61
N PRO A 364 21.14 41.58 -7.49
CA PRO A 364 22.03 42.65 -7.06
C PRO A 364 21.89 43.82 -8.06
N CYS A 365 21.56 45.00 -7.53
CA CYS A 365 21.53 46.24 -8.31
C CYS A 365 22.87 46.39 -9.04
N MET A 366 22.83 46.33 -10.37
CA MET A 366 23.99 46.61 -11.19
C MET A 366 24.28 48.10 -11.05
N VAL A 367 25.27 48.45 -10.25
CA VAL A 367 25.82 49.81 -10.22
C VAL A 367 26.53 50.01 -11.55
N SER A 368 25.93 50.82 -12.43
CA SER A 368 26.56 51.27 -13.67
C SER A 368 27.70 52.22 -13.32
N THR A 369 28.94 51.74 -13.40
CA THR A 369 30.12 52.61 -13.41
C THR A 369 30.41 53.06 -14.84
N ASP A 370 29.86 54.22 -15.23
CA ASP A 370 30.47 55.05 -16.26
C ASP A 370 31.45 56.02 -15.57
N GLY A 371 32.69 56.00 -16.04
CA GLY A 371 33.82 56.60 -15.35
C GLY A 371 33.97 58.11 -15.54
N GLN A 372 34.66 58.74 -14.59
CA GLN A 372 35.81 59.61 -14.83
C GLN A 372 36.51 59.89 -13.49
N GLY A 373 37.83 59.75 -13.49
CA GLY A 373 38.61 59.64 -12.27
C GLY A 373 38.83 60.94 -11.51
N GLN A 374 39.20 60.78 -10.24
CA GLN A 374 40.23 61.59 -9.60
C GLN A 374 40.76 60.84 -8.39
N SER A 375 42.07 60.59 -8.44
CA SER A 375 42.89 60.05 -7.36
C SER A 375 42.93 61.03 -6.18
N VAL A 376 42.57 60.58 -4.98
CA VAL A 376 43.14 61.12 -3.75
C VAL A 376 43.37 59.99 -2.75
N ASN A 377 44.60 59.93 -2.28
CA ASN A 377 45.15 59.02 -1.29
C ASN A 377 44.49 59.14 0.10
N ALA A 378 44.75 58.08 0.89
CA ALA A 378 44.94 58.05 2.35
C ALA A 378 43.82 57.34 3.17
N PRO A 379 44.08 56.93 4.43
CA PRO A 379 44.64 55.62 4.76
C PRO A 379 43.80 54.84 5.80
N LEU A 380 44.24 53.60 6.10
CA LEU A 380 43.83 52.85 7.30
C LEU A 380 44.19 53.61 8.60
N MET A 381 43.27 53.67 9.56
CA MET A 381 43.39 53.10 10.93
C MET A 381 42.41 53.74 11.94
N ALA A 382 41.77 52.86 12.71
CA ALA A 382 41.41 52.95 14.13
C ALA A 382 40.61 54.15 14.69
N SER A 383 39.49 53.83 15.36
CA SER A 383 39.34 54.20 16.77
C SER A 383 38.48 53.19 17.53
N VAL A 384 39.05 52.76 18.65
CA VAL A 384 38.47 51.94 19.72
C VAL A 384 37.80 52.88 20.71
N GLY A 385 36.64 52.50 21.23
CA GLY A 385 36.11 52.97 22.52
C GLY A 385 35.73 51.76 23.37
N ARG A 386 36.49 51.52 24.45
CA ARG A 386 36.24 50.50 25.49
C ARG A 386 35.30 51.06 26.55
N ASP A 387 34.53 50.16 27.16
CA ASP A 387 34.43 49.87 28.62
C ASP A 387 33.39 48.74 28.79
N ALA A 388 33.41 47.78 29.73
CA ALA A 388 34.38 47.11 30.60
C ALA A 388 33.60 45.99 31.34
N HIS A 389 34.31 44.97 31.86
CA HIS A 389 33.90 43.82 32.72
C HIS A 389 33.45 42.54 31.98
N GLY A 390 34.00 41.35 32.23
CA GLY A 390 35.09 40.93 33.11
C GLY A 390 35.24 39.39 33.16
N ALA A 391 36.50 38.95 33.33
CA ALA A 391 37.00 37.70 33.95
C ALA A 391 37.01 36.34 33.21
N ASN A 392 38.25 35.96 32.84
CA ASN A 392 38.96 34.65 32.95
C ASN A 392 38.42 33.42 32.20
N GLY A 393 39.15 32.74 31.30
CA GLY A 393 40.57 32.78 30.92
C GLY A 393 41.39 31.66 31.57
N TYR A 394 41.66 30.58 30.84
CA TYR A 394 42.92 29.83 30.89
C TYR A 394 43.32 29.36 29.49
N THR A 395 44.63 29.39 29.27
CA THR A 395 45.37 29.43 28.01
C THR A 395 46.43 28.32 27.99
N MET A 396 46.86 27.92 26.79
CA MET A 396 48.16 27.33 26.37
C MET A 396 47.89 26.14 25.42
N SER A 397 47.96 26.28 24.09
CA SER A 397 49.14 26.43 23.21
C SER A 397 50.02 25.18 23.12
N GLN A 398 50.22 24.66 21.91
CA GLN A 398 51.51 24.70 21.20
C GLN A 398 51.39 24.20 19.76
N SER A 399 52.44 24.49 19.00
CA SER A 399 52.52 24.81 17.57
C SER A 399 53.45 23.87 16.78
N ARG A 400 53.32 23.91 15.43
CA ARG A 400 54.32 23.54 14.37
C ARG A 400 54.62 22.03 14.25
N SER A 401 54.92 21.42 13.10
CA SER A 401 55.20 21.75 11.69
C SER A 401 54.92 20.43 10.92
N ASP A 402 54.57 20.36 9.63
CA ASP A 402 55.46 20.49 8.47
C ASP A 402 54.67 20.28 7.17
N LEU A 403 55.24 20.81 6.09
CA LEU A 403 54.79 20.77 4.71
C LEU A 403 54.71 19.34 4.12
N GLN A 404 53.86 19.13 3.09
CA GLN A 404 54.28 19.05 1.66
C GLN A 404 53.29 18.28 0.74
N SER A 405 52.95 18.90 -0.41
CA SER A 405 52.53 18.32 -1.72
C SER A 405 51.19 17.56 -1.82
N ALA A 406 50.37 17.62 -2.89
CA ALA A 406 50.36 18.37 -4.15
C ALA A 406 48.97 18.23 -4.86
N LEU A 407 48.74 19.18 -5.78
CA LEU A 407 47.86 19.19 -6.99
C LEU A 407 46.45 19.87 -6.93
N PRO A 408 46.13 20.75 -7.91
CA PRO A 408 44.90 21.55 -8.01
C PRO A 408 43.84 20.95 -8.96
N PRO A 409 42.58 21.46 -8.95
CA PRO A 409 41.58 21.12 -9.96
C PRO A 409 41.65 22.07 -11.17
N THR A 410 41.66 21.49 -12.39
CA THR A 410 41.65 22.25 -13.66
C THR A 410 40.24 22.27 -14.25
N SER A 411 39.71 23.47 -14.46
CA SER A 411 38.51 23.77 -15.25
C SER A 411 38.76 23.57 -16.74
N ILE A 412 37.76 23.10 -17.50
CA ILE A 412 37.77 23.18 -18.97
C ILE A 412 36.53 23.96 -19.44
N ALA A 413 36.83 24.99 -20.25
CA ALA A 413 35.93 25.95 -20.85
C ALA A 413 35.35 25.45 -22.20
N VAL A 414 34.20 26.02 -22.55
CA VAL A 414 33.48 25.86 -23.83
C VAL A 414 33.98 26.89 -24.86
N PRO A 415 34.19 26.54 -26.15
CA PRO A 415 34.43 27.52 -27.20
C PRO A 415 33.20 27.81 -28.09
N PRO A 416 33.19 28.93 -28.85
CA PRO A 416 31.98 29.55 -29.39
C PRO A 416 31.76 29.38 -30.91
N MET A 417 30.57 29.82 -31.38
CA MET A 417 30.04 29.73 -32.75
C MET A 417 30.71 30.66 -33.80
N GLY A 418 30.66 30.25 -35.08
CA GLY A 418 30.88 31.07 -36.28
C GLY A 418 29.99 30.64 -37.46
N LYS A 419 29.58 31.60 -38.31
CA LYS A 419 28.34 31.64 -39.13
C LYS A 419 28.44 31.10 -40.58
N SER A 420 27.24 30.75 -41.11
CA SER A 420 26.71 30.99 -42.49
C SER A 420 27.12 30.11 -43.68
N SER A 421 26.15 29.43 -44.32
CA SER A 421 25.61 29.82 -45.64
C SER A 421 24.40 28.98 -46.10
N LEU A 422 23.59 29.56 -46.98
CA LEU A 422 22.28 29.16 -47.50
C LEU A 422 22.36 28.02 -48.54
N LEU A 423 21.29 27.19 -48.67
CA LEU A 423 20.64 26.86 -49.95
C LEU A 423 19.34 26.01 -49.78
N ARG A 424 18.44 26.26 -50.74
CA ARG A 424 17.02 25.92 -50.94
C ARG A 424 16.62 24.42 -51.08
N SER A 425 15.33 24.15 -50.76
CA SER A 425 14.32 23.35 -51.52
C SER A 425 14.58 21.83 -51.67
N THR A 426 13.70 20.88 -51.36
CA THR A 426 12.32 20.59 -51.88
C THR A 426 11.64 19.52 -51.00
N ALA A 427 10.31 19.46 -51.06
CA ALA A 427 9.41 18.45 -50.45
C ALA A 427 9.61 17.00 -50.92
N VAL A 428 9.33 16.02 -50.04
CA VAL A 428 8.79 14.67 -50.37
C VAL A 428 7.93 14.15 -49.20
N ALA A 429 6.77 13.57 -49.54
CA ALA A 429 5.73 13.00 -48.68
C ALA A 429 6.08 11.58 -48.14
N PRO A 430 5.22 10.94 -47.32
CA PRO A 430 5.59 9.95 -46.30
C PRO A 430 5.77 8.53 -46.85
N ARG A 431 6.61 7.72 -46.19
CA ARG A 431 6.73 6.28 -46.43
C ARG A 431 6.38 5.48 -45.17
N GLN A 432 5.45 4.56 -45.38
CA GLN A 432 5.01 3.49 -44.49
C GLN A 432 6.18 2.60 -44.05
N LEU A 433 6.14 2.13 -42.80
CA LEU A 433 6.79 0.89 -42.39
C LEU A 433 5.84 0.12 -41.48
N GLU A 434 5.47 -1.06 -41.97
CA GLU A 434 4.60 -2.06 -41.39
C GLU A 434 5.29 -2.83 -40.25
N ASN A 435 4.45 -3.36 -39.36
CA ASN A 435 4.55 -4.66 -38.65
C ASN A 435 5.94 -5.31 -38.51
N VAL A 436 6.36 -5.50 -37.26
CA VAL A 436 7.16 -6.67 -36.89
C VAL A 436 6.58 -7.31 -35.63
N SER A 437 5.99 -8.48 -35.83
CA SER A 437 5.62 -9.45 -34.82
C SER A 437 6.40 -10.74 -35.09
N VAL A 438 6.70 -11.46 -34.00
CA VAL A 438 7.18 -12.85 -33.93
C VAL A 438 8.67 -13.03 -34.23
N TRP A 439 9.36 -13.76 -33.35
CA TRP A 439 10.22 -14.90 -33.70
C TRP A 439 10.23 -15.87 -32.51
N ALA A 440 9.50 -16.97 -32.69
CA ALA A 440 9.79 -18.26 -32.08
C ALA A 440 10.32 -19.13 -33.23
N GLU A 441 11.50 -19.73 -33.07
CA GLU A 441 11.95 -20.82 -33.93
C GLU A 441 12.48 -21.96 -33.07
N GLN A 442 11.86 -23.12 -33.28
CA GLN A 442 12.36 -24.44 -32.91
C GLN A 442 13.38 -24.89 -33.96
N TYR A 443 14.46 -25.55 -33.52
CA TYR A 443 15.13 -26.58 -34.32
C TYR A 443 15.61 -27.73 -33.41
N VAL A 444 15.34 -28.95 -33.87
CA VAL A 444 15.67 -30.26 -33.28
C VAL A 444 16.68 -30.96 -34.20
N LEU A 445 17.44 -31.92 -33.63
CA LEU A 445 18.40 -32.92 -34.18
C LEU A 445 19.89 -32.52 -33.96
N SER A 446 20.80 -33.32 -33.40
CA SER A 446 20.83 -34.75 -33.06
C SER A 446 22.06 -35.10 -32.19
N SER A 447 21.88 -36.04 -31.24
CA SER A 447 22.81 -37.09 -30.77
C SER A 447 24.23 -36.75 -30.23
N SER A 448 24.47 -36.94 -28.93
CA SER A 448 25.31 -38.03 -28.37
C SER A 448 25.51 -37.89 -26.85
N GLU A 449 25.67 -39.03 -26.17
CA GLU A 449 25.87 -39.25 -24.73
C GLU A 449 26.98 -38.39 -24.09
N GLY A 450 26.81 -38.02 -22.82
CA GLY A 450 27.87 -37.43 -22.01
C GLY A 450 27.39 -36.85 -20.69
N ALA A 451 27.89 -37.42 -19.60
CA ALA A 451 27.57 -37.07 -18.23
C ALA A 451 28.10 -35.68 -17.80
N MET A 452 27.44 -35.16 -16.75
CA MET A 452 27.91 -34.18 -15.77
C MET A 452 28.16 -32.71 -16.17
N GLU A 453 27.84 -31.87 -15.17
CA GLU A 453 28.43 -30.58 -14.83
C GLU A 453 28.02 -29.31 -15.62
N GLY A 454 27.18 -28.50 -14.96
CA GLY A 454 27.10 -27.06 -15.16
C GLY A 454 27.70 -26.35 -13.94
N VAL A 455 28.85 -25.72 -14.16
CA VAL A 455 29.61 -24.85 -13.24
C VAL A 455 28.96 -23.46 -13.13
N PRO A 456 29.15 -22.73 -12.00
CA PRO A 456 28.41 -21.52 -11.63
C PRO A 456 29.21 -20.21 -11.88
N LEU A 457 28.54 -19.05 -11.72
CA LEU A 457 29.16 -17.72 -11.57
C LEU A 457 28.39 -16.97 -10.45
N THR A 458 28.79 -17.12 -9.19
CA THR A 458 29.72 -16.27 -8.40
C THR A 458 29.11 -14.98 -7.86
N THR A 459 28.67 -15.03 -6.59
CA THR A 459 28.91 -13.97 -5.61
C THR A 459 30.07 -14.42 -4.73
N GLU A 460 31.18 -13.68 -4.80
CA GLU A 460 32.40 -13.94 -4.06
C GLU A 460 32.16 -13.77 -2.55
N VAL A 461 32.29 -14.86 -1.80
CA VAL A 461 32.63 -14.84 -0.38
C VAL A 461 33.91 -15.63 -0.25
N ASN A 462 34.95 -14.97 0.27
CA ASN A 462 36.28 -15.53 0.52
C ASN A 462 36.18 -16.93 1.17
N LYS A 463 36.53 -17.98 0.42
CA LYS A 463 36.77 -19.31 0.97
C LYS A 463 38.12 -19.31 1.66
N VAL A 464 38.13 -19.10 2.97
CA VAL A 464 39.24 -19.54 3.82
C VAL A 464 39.13 -21.06 3.93
N GLY A 465 40.10 -21.78 3.36
CA GLY A 465 40.24 -23.21 3.58
C GLY A 465 40.56 -23.47 5.05
N VAL A 466 39.78 -24.33 5.70
CA VAL A 466 40.11 -24.85 7.03
C VAL A 466 40.04 -26.36 6.95
N GLY A 467 41.22 -26.99 6.96
CA GLY A 467 41.38 -28.43 7.16
C GLY A 467 40.87 -28.85 8.54
N SER A 468 40.72 -30.17 8.72
CA SER A 468 40.43 -30.89 9.98
C SER A 468 40.28 -29.98 11.21
N LEU A 469 39.04 -29.74 11.65
CA LEU A 469 38.77 -28.94 12.85
C LEU A 469 39.26 -29.72 14.07
N ASP A 470 40.47 -29.42 14.54
CA ASP A 470 40.99 -29.83 15.84
C ASP A 470 40.21 -29.13 16.96
N GLY A 471 38.96 -29.57 17.19
CA GLY A 471 38.19 -29.30 18.42
C GLY A 471 37.95 -27.84 18.82
N LYS A 472 38.22 -26.84 17.96
CA LYS A 472 38.05 -25.42 18.29
C LYS A 472 37.38 -24.66 17.14
N ILE A 473 36.27 -24.00 17.46
CA ILE A 473 35.59 -23.03 16.59
C ILE A 473 36.19 -21.66 16.90
N THR A 474 36.82 -21.02 15.92
CA THR A 474 37.50 -19.73 16.09
C THR A 474 36.83 -18.57 15.34
N ASP A 475 35.91 -18.86 14.42
CA ASP A 475 35.30 -17.86 13.54
C ASP A 475 33.80 -18.11 13.26
N VAL A 476 33.05 -17.03 12.99
CA VAL A 476 31.61 -17.05 12.67
C VAL A 476 31.33 -17.85 11.39
N GLY A 477 32.24 -17.80 10.41
CA GLY A 477 32.14 -18.60 9.19
C GLY A 477 32.22 -20.11 9.45
N GLN A 478 33.02 -20.53 10.45
CA GLN A 478 33.12 -21.94 10.84
C GLN A 478 31.85 -22.42 11.54
N TRP A 479 31.17 -21.56 12.32
CA TRP A 479 29.88 -21.88 12.93
C TRP A 479 28.81 -22.17 11.87
N LEU A 480 28.66 -21.28 10.87
CA LEU A 480 27.67 -21.48 9.81
C LEU A 480 27.92 -22.75 8.98
N ALA A 481 29.19 -23.02 8.64
CA ALA A 481 29.57 -24.24 7.95
C ALA A 481 29.31 -25.50 8.79
N LEU A 482 29.39 -25.39 10.12
CA LEU A 482 29.09 -26.48 11.05
C LEU A 482 27.58 -26.71 11.11
N VAL A 483 26.76 -25.66 11.23
CA VAL A 483 25.29 -25.75 11.24
C VAL A 483 24.73 -26.45 9.99
N GLU A 484 25.33 -26.22 8.81
CA GLU A 484 24.94 -26.92 7.58
C GLU A 484 25.25 -28.43 7.59
N ARG A 485 26.27 -28.84 8.35
CA ARG A 485 26.69 -30.24 8.48
C ARG A 485 25.97 -31.00 9.58
N ILE A 486 25.30 -30.34 10.53
CA ILE A 486 24.53 -31.04 11.54
C ILE A 486 23.17 -31.44 10.96
N GLU A 487 22.90 -32.74 10.90
CA GLU A 487 21.60 -33.29 10.52
C GLU A 487 20.57 -33.11 11.66
N LEU A 488 20.23 -31.85 11.98
CA LEU A 488 19.13 -31.52 12.90
C LEU A 488 17.83 -31.33 12.12
N SER A 489 16.71 -31.67 12.74
CA SER A 489 15.37 -31.45 12.19
C SER A 489 14.54 -30.55 13.10
N GLY A 490 13.60 -29.81 12.51
CA GLY A 490 12.60 -29.03 13.24
C GLY A 490 13.17 -27.84 14.03
N PRO A 491 12.68 -27.59 15.28
CA PRO A 491 13.03 -26.41 16.08
C PRO A 491 14.52 -26.30 16.41
N SER A 492 15.22 -27.43 16.58
CA SER A 492 16.64 -27.47 16.92
C SER A 492 17.53 -26.99 15.75
N LYS A 493 17.08 -27.18 14.50
CA LYS A 493 17.74 -26.62 13.31
C LYS A 493 17.54 -25.11 13.22
N GLN A 494 16.34 -24.63 13.52
CA GLN A 494 16.06 -23.19 13.55
C GLN A 494 16.83 -22.48 14.66
N LEU A 495 16.95 -23.10 15.85
CA LEU A 495 17.79 -22.59 16.94
C LEU A 495 19.25 -22.44 16.48
N ALA A 496 19.81 -23.45 15.82
CA ALA A 496 21.19 -23.41 15.33
C ALA A 496 21.43 -22.34 14.24
N ALA A 497 20.46 -22.17 13.32
CA ALA A 497 20.56 -21.22 12.22
C ALA A 497 20.39 -19.75 12.65
N HIS A 498 19.61 -19.50 13.71
CA HIS A 498 19.37 -18.15 14.24
C HIS A 498 20.25 -17.77 15.43
N ALA A 499 21.09 -18.70 15.91
CA ALA A 499 22.09 -18.45 16.93
C ALA A 499 23.35 -17.80 16.33
N ALA A 500 23.71 -16.62 16.84
CA ALA A 500 24.95 -15.95 16.52
C ALA A 500 26.09 -16.47 17.42
N PHE A 501 27.23 -16.80 16.83
CA PHE A 501 28.41 -17.22 17.57
C PHE A 501 29.06 -16.05 18.31
N VAL A 502 29.32 -16.21 19.61
CA VAL A 502 29.97 -15.19 20.46
C VAL A 502 31.39 -15.59 20.80
N SER A 503 31.60 -16.78 21.38
CA SER A 503 32.93 -17.28 21.72
C SER A 503 32.93 -18.79 22.00
N HIS A 504 34.12 -19.40 21.90
CA HIS A 504 34.35 -20.79 22.30
C HIS A 504 35.68 -20.89 23.06
N GLU A 505 35.59 -20.97 24.39
CA GLU A 505 36.74 -21.06 25.29
C GLU A 505 36.51 -22.18 26.32
N ASN A 506 37.56 -22.93 26.67
CA ASN A 506 37.50 -23.97 27.71
C ASN A 506 36.33 -24.97 27.56
N ASN A 507 35.98 -25.35 26.31
CA ASN A 507 34.89 -26.26 25.98
C ASN A 507 33.47 -25.74 26.35
N VAL A 508 33.32 -24.41 26.48
CA VAL A 508 32.02 -23.72 26.63
C VAL A 508 31.75 -22.94 25.35
N LEU A 509 30.59 -23.19 24.74
CA LEU A 509 30.17 -22.52 23.50
C LEU A 509 29.12 -21.45 23.83
N SER A 510 29.49 -20.19 23.70
CA SER A 510 28.58 -19.06 23.94
C SER A 510 27.92 -18.63 22.64
N LEU A 511 26.58 -18.73 22.60
CA LEU A 511 25.75 -18.32 21.46
C LEU A 511 24.75 -17.25 21.91
N ALA A 512 24.56 -16.22 21.09
CA ALA A 512 23.57 -15.18 21.30
C ALA A 512 22.35 -15.42 20.39
N LEU A 513 21.15 -15.18 20.92
CA LEU A 513 19.89 -15.30 20.19
C LEU A 513 19.12 -13.98 20.27
N ALA A 514 18.51 -13.55 19.17
CA ALA A 514 17.66 -12.36 19.19
C ALA A 514 16.36 -12.62 20.00
N PRO A 515 15.77 -11.59 20.64
CA PRO A 515 14.60 -11.74 21.53
C PRO A 515 13.39 -12.39 20.84
N GLU A 516 13.26 -12.20 19.53
CA GLU A 516 12.18 -12.74 18.71
C GLU A 516 12.20 -14.27 18.61
N PHE A 517 13.35 -14.90 18.85
CA PHE A 517 13.55 -16.35 18.71
C PHE A 517 13.69 -17.08 20.06
N GLU A 518 13.50 -16.40 21.19
CA GLU A 518 13.70 -16.96 22.54
C GLU A 518 12.85 -18.23 22.78
N TYR A 519 11.67 -18.33 22.16
CA TYR A 519 10.80 -19.50 22.23
C TYR A 519 11.43 -20.80 21.67
N LEU A 520 12.50 -20.70 20.86
CA LEU A 520 13.25 -21.85 20.34
C LEU A 520 14.22 -22.45 21.37
N GLN A 521 14.51 -21.74 22.48
CA GLN A 521 15.38 -22.21 23.56
C GLN A 521 14.67 -23.24 24.47
N SER A 522 14.13 -24.31 23.90
CA SER A 522 13.59 -25.42 24.68
C SER A 522 14.72 -26.31 25.21
N THR A 523 14.57 -26.89 26.41
CA THR A 523 15.54 -27.84 26.99
C THR A 523 15.85 -29.01 26.05
N ARG A 524 14.86 -29.42 25.25
CA ARG A 524 15.00 -30.47 24.23
C ARG A 524 15.82 -29.98 23.03
N SER A 525 15.56 -28.78 22.53
CA SER A 525 16.28 -28.21 21.37
C SER A 525 17.75 -27.94 21.68
N VAL A 526 18.04 -27.50 22.90
CA VAL A 526 19.42 -27.34 23.39
C VAL A 526 20.10 -28.70 23.51
N ALA A 527 19.44 -29.71 24.08
CA ALA A 527 20.01 -31.06 24.20
C ALA A 527 20.30 -31.71 22.83
N ASP A 528 19.38 -31.57 21.87
CA ASP A 528 19.56 -32.08 20.51
C ASP A 528 20.72 -31.36 19.79
N LEU A 529 20.85 -30.05 19.98
CA LEU A 529 21.96 -29.25 19.44
C LEU A 529 23.30 -29.68 20.06
N THR A 530 23.38 -29.84 21.37
CA THR A 530 24.58 -30.33 22.07
C THR A 530 24.96 -31.72 21.58
N GLN A 531 23.99 -32.62 21.39
CA GLN A 531 24.25 -33.97 20.87
C GLN A 531 24.76 -33.94 19.42
N GLY A 532 24.19 -33.08 18.58
CA GLY A 532 24.64 -32.86 17.20
C GLY A 532 26.07 -32.32 17.14
N LEU A 533 26.40 -31.36 18.00
CA LEU A 533 27.74 -30.78 18.12
C LEU A 533 28.76 -31.79 18.66
N THR A 534 28.38 -32.65 19.60
CA THR A 534 29.25 -33.69 20.18
C THR A 534 29.77 -34.65 19.11
N ARG A 535 28.94 -35.00 18.11
CA ARG A 535 29.34 -35.90 17.01
C ARG A 535 30.42 -35.29 16.10
N LEU A 536 30.44 -33.96 15.98
CA LEU A 536 31.37 -33.26 15.09
C LEU A 536 32.63 -32.75 15.79
N LEU A 537 32.51 -32.36 17.07
CA LEU A 537 33.62 -31.82 17.87
C LEU A 537 34.33 -32.89 18.71
N GLY A 538 33.79 -34.12 18.79
CA GLY A 538 34.36 -35.24 19.54
C GLY A 538 34.22 -35.14 21.07
N GLN A 539 33.86 -33.97 21.60
CA GLN A 539 33.50 -33.73 23.00
C GLN A 539 32.20 -32.93 23.06
N ALA A 540 31.40 -33.15 24.12
CA ALA A 540 30.17 -32.41 24.33
C ALA A 540 30.51 -30.98 24.83
N PRO A 541 30.20 -29.92 24.07
CA PRO A 541 30.37 -28.56 24.54
C PRO A 541 29.38 -28.30 25.69
N LYS A 542 29.86 -27.60 26.73
CA LYS A 542 29.04 -27.16 27.86
C LYS A 542 28.26 -25.89 27.56
#